data_AF-A0A917ZJK4-F1
#
_entry.id   AF-A0A917ZJK4-F1
#
_cell.length_a   1.000
_cell.length_b   1.000
_cell.length_c   1.000
_cell.angle_alpha   90.00
_cell.angle_beta   90.00
_cell.angle_gamma   90.00
#
_symmetry.space_group_name_H-M   'P 1'
#
loop_
_entity.id
_entity.type
_entity.pdbx_description
1 polymer ?
#
loop_
_entity_poly.entity_id
_entity_poly.type
_entity_poly.pdbx_seq_one_letter_code
_entity_poly.pdbx_strand_id
1 'polypeptide(L)'
;MRILGINALFHDPAAALVVDGQVVAAAEEERFSRRKHGKRPVPFSAWELPERAAAWCLAQAGLRPQDLDAVGYSYDPALARPVDELGIADPWDRLRQLYARQAPQFLAEALPGLEAGTVRFVPHHIAHAASAAYAVDGEADPSSVLVLDGRGEATSHLAARRVGATLEPLAGQGLPHSLGLVYEELTEHLGFLRSSDEYKVMALASHGRPRMLAELRRYVHATGDGGFHGSGVPWAQFTGARRPDEAWSQDHADLASSAQTVLEEVLLDLVSWLHGRTHDRLLTMAGGVALNCVANSRIAREGPFDRVWVQPAAGDAGTALGAALRLAADGGDPVAPMGGADLGRGWSDAELEAWLKTAGVPHERPADVAEAVAEALADNAIVAWFQGRAEYGPRALGHRSLLAHPGHSGNLERLNDVKGREHFRPVAPMVLAERAGAIFDGPLPSPYMLFVHDVAPRWRERIPAVVHVDGTARIQTVDAAAEPLVARMLQAFERRTGLPVVVNTSLNTAGRPMVDDPRDALECFGSSPVDLLAIGSFVVRRGRMFDHHGTGGEAQR
;
A
#
# COMPACT_ATOMS: atom_id res chain seq x y z
N MET A 1 11.74 2.45 -24.89
CA MET A 1 10.40 3.00 -25.21
C MET A 1 9.87 3.86 -24.06
N ARG A 2 8.91 4.76 -24.33
CA ARG A 2 8.19 5.62 -23.37
C ARG A 2 6.76 5.12 -23.20
N ILE A 3 6.47 4.49 -22.08
CA ILE A 3 5.23 3.77 -21.87
C ILE A 3 4.53 4.27 -20.61
N LEU A 4 3.30 4.72 -20.77
CA LEU A 4 2.42 5.10 -19.66
C LEU A 4 1.47 3.94 -19.35
N GLY A 5 1.55 3.38 -18.16
CA GLY A 5 0.59 2.41 -17.65
C GLY A 5 -0.53 3.07 -16.87
N ILE A 6 -1.74 2.52 -16.99
CA ILE A 6 -2.97 3.06 -16.45
C ILE A 6 -3.76 1.94 -15.77
N ASN A 7 -4.12 2.17 -14.52
CA ASN A 7 -5.20 1.47 -13.83
C ASN A 7 -6.37 2.41 -13.64
N ALA A 8 -7.59 1.95 -13.93
CA ALA A 8 -8.79 2.77 -13.73
C ALA A 8 -10.10 2.00 -13.54
N LEU A 9 -10.14 0.68 -13.75
CA LEU A 9 -11.43 0.01 -13.95
C LEU A 9 -12.19 -0.30 -12.66
N PHE A 10 -11.54 -0.92 -11.67
CA PHE A 10 -12.18 -1.35 -10.42
C PHE A 10 -12.08 -0.26 -9.34
N HIS A 11 -10.95 -0.18 -8.63
CA HIS A 11 -10.61 0.87 -7.67
C HIS A 11 -9.14 1.32 -7.83
N ASP A 12 -8.69 2.24 -6.97
CA ASP A 12 -7.32 2.76 -6.92
C ASP A 12 -6.75 3.21 -8.30
N PRO A 13 -7.43 4.14 -9.00
CA PRO A 13 -6.94 4.63 -10.28
C PRO A 13 -5.53 5.20 -10.11
N ALA A 14 -4.63 4.80 -10.99
CA ALA A 14 -3.20 5.12 -10.89
C ALA A 14 -2.55 5.19 -12.27
N ALA A 15 -1.46 5.93 -12.35
CA ALA A 15 -0.61 6.00 -13.53
C ALA A 15 0.85 5.73 -13.18
N ALA A 16 1.57 5.09 -14.09
CA ALA A 16 3.01 4.85 -13.95
C ALA A 16 3.71 5.02 -15.29
N LEU A 17 4.87 5.68 -15.29
CA LEU A 17 5.66 5.95 -16.48
C LEU A 17 6.96 5.15 -16.44
N VAL A 18 7.18 4.37 -17.49
CA VAL A 18 8.43 3.66 -17.76
C VAL A 18 9.09 4.27 -19.00
N VAL A 19 10.39 4.58 -18.92
CA VAL A 19 11.18 5.08 -20.04
C VAL A 19 12.42 4.22 -20.18
N ASP A 20 12.57 3.59 -21.34
CA ASP A 20 13.70 2.70 -21.70
C ASP A 20 13.95 1.63 -20.63
N GLY A 21 12.87 0.95 -20.22
CA GLY A 21 12.88 -0.07 -19.18
C GLY A 21 13.06 0.44 -17.74
N GLN A 22 13.19 1.75 -17.51
CA GLN A 22 13.35 2.35 -16.17
C GLN A 22 12.03 2.91 -15.65
N VAL A 23 11.69 2.62 -14.39
CA VAL A 23 10.54 3.25 -13.71
C VAL A 23 10.89 4.70 -13.37
N VAL A 24 10.20 5.66 -13.99
CA VAL A 24 10.46 7.09 -13.81
C VAL A 24 9.56 7.69 -12.74
N ALA A 25 8.26 7.38 -12.81
CA ALA A 25 7.25 7.94 -11.93
C ALA A 25 6.07 6.97 -11.78
N ALA A 26 5.44 6.97 -10.62
CA ALA A 26 4.17 6.28 -10.39
C ALA A 26 3.38 7.01 -9.30
N ALA A 27 2.08 7.18 -9.51
CA ALA A 27 1.24 7.85 -8.54
C ALA A 27 -0.21 7.35 -8.59
N GLU A 28 -0.85 7.34 -7.42
CA GLU A 28 -2.27 7.05 -7.26
C GLU A 28 -3.07 8.35 -7.37
N GLU A 29 -4.19 8.33 -8.09
CA GLU A 29 -5.04 9.51 -8.30
C GLU A 29 -5.59 10.07 -6.98
N GLU A 30 -5.78 9.22 -5.96
CA GLU A 30 -6.21 9.66 -4.63
C GLU A 30 -5.29 10.70 -3.99
N ARG A 31 -4.00 10.67 -4.32
CA ARG A 31 -3.01 11.62 -3.83
C ARG A 31 -3.29 13.03 -4.36
N PHE A 32 -3.90 13.14 -5.54
CA PHE A 32 -4.25 14.40 -6.21
C PHE A 32 -5.71 14.80 -6.04
N SER A 33 -6.65 13.86 -6.17
CA SER A 33 -8.09 14.11 -6.04
C SER A 33 -8.51 14.34 -4.59
N ARG A 34 -7.68 13.87 -3.65
CA ARG A 34 -7.92 13.85 -2.20
C ARG A 34 -9.15 13.02 -1.81
N ARG A 35 -9.62 12.15 -2.71
CA ARG A 35 -10.68 11.18 -2.51
C ARG A 35 -10.03 9.82 -2.33
N LYS A 36 -10.18 9.22 -1.15
CA LYS A 36 -9.60 7.91 -0.82
C LYS A 36 -10.04 6.86 -1.85
N HIS A 37 -9.12 6.02 -2.31
CA HIS A 37 -9.23 5.06 -3.41
C HIS A 37 -9.50 5.68 -4.79
N GLY A 38 -9.33 6.99 -4.93
CA GLY A 38 -9.74 7.81 -6.07
C GLY A 38 -11.25 7.99 -6.14
N LYS A 39 -11.99 6.91 -5.90
CA LYS A 39 -13.44 6.79 -5.95
C LYS A 39 -13.95 5.86 -4.86
N ARG A 40 -15.26 5.92 -4.59
CA ARG A 40 -15.90 4.97 -3.68
C ARG A 40 -15.87 3.59 -4.33
N PRO A 41 -15.54 2.50 -3.63
CA PRO A 41 -15.56 1.16 -4.20
C PRO A 41 -17.00 0.67 -4.36
N VAL A 42 -17.68 1.16 -5.39
CA VAL A 42 -19.02 0.69 -5.81
C VAL A 42 -18.91 -0.08 -7.12
N PRO A 43 -19.85 -0.98 -7.45
CA PRO A 43 -19.68 -1.83 -8.63
C PRO A 43 -19.56 -1.07 -9.96
N PHE A 44 -20.13 0.14 -10.10
CA PHE A 44 -20.05 0.92 -11.35
C PHE A 44 -18.86 1.89 -11.42
N SER A 45 -17.84 1.73 -10.58
CA SER A 45 -16.69 2.65 -10.41
C SER A 45 -15.75 2.84 -11.59
N ALA A 46 -16.18 2.69 -12.84
CA ALA A 46 -15.28 2.76 -13.99
C ALA A 46 -15.07 4.18 -14.55
N TRP A 47 -15.71 5.20 -13.97
CA TRP A 47 -15.78 6.55 -14.56
C TRP A 47 -14.58 7.46 -14.27
N GLU A 48 -13.80 7.14 -13.25
CA GLU A 48 -12.72 8.03 -12.78
C GLU A 48 -11.37 7.51 -13.29
N LEU A 49 -10.83 8.22 -14.28
CA LEU A 49 -9.50 8.01 -14.82
C LEU A 49 -8.44 8.69 -13.93
N PRO A 50 -7.19 8.19 -13.94
CA PRO A 50 -6.08 8.81 -13.22
C PRO A 50 -5.52 10.02 -13.98
N GLU A 51 -6.36 11.01 -14.30
CA GLU A 51 -5.99 12.13 -15.16
C GLU A 51 -4.85 12.97 -14.57
N ARG A 52 -4.93 13.28 -13.27
CA ARG A 52 -3.92 14.13 -12.60
C ARG A 52 -2.63 13.36 -12.40
N ALA A 53 -2.73 12.09 -12.01
CA ALA A 53 -1.57 11.23 -11.86
C ALA A 53 -0.86 11.00 -13.20
N ALA A 54 -1.59 10.75 -14.28
CA ALA A 54 -1.04 10.57 -15.63
C ALA A 54 -0.37 11.85 -16.14
N ALA A 55 -1.07 12.99 -16.06
CA ALA A 55 -0.52 14.28 -16.46
C ALA A 55 0.76 14.62 -15.65
N TRP A 56 0.76 14.34 -14.35
CA TRP A 56 1.93 14.54 -13.51
C TRP A 56 3.10 13.62 -13.91
N CYS A 57 2.86 12.33 -14.14
CA CYS A 57 3.92 11.40 -14.57
C CYS A 57 4.60 11.86 -15.86
N LEU A 58 3.82 12.35 -16.84
CA LEU A 58 4.36 12.90 -18.09
C LEU A 58 5.17 14.18 -17.85
N ALA A 59 4.63 15.11 -17.06
CA ALA A 59 5.30 16.36 -16.72
C ALA A 59 6.63 16.13 -15.99
N GLN A 60 6.67 15.15 -15.08
CA GLN A 60 7.87 14.75 -14.33
C GLN A 60 9.02 14.32 -15.26
N ALA A 61 8.70 13.73 -16.42
CA ALA A 61 9.67 13.32 -17.43
C ALA A 61 9.87 14.34 -18.57
N GLY A 62 9.18 15.49 -18.52
CA GLY A 62 9.18 16.47 -19.60
C GLY A 62 8.56 15.96 -20.91
N LEU A 63 7.65 14.99 -20.83
CA LEU A 63 6.98 14.38 -21.97
C LEU A 63 5.58 14.97 -22.17
N ARG A 64 5.12 14.96 -23.42
CA ARG A 64 3.73 15.22 -23.79
C ARG A 64 3.04 13.91 -24.18
N PRO A 65 1.70 13.84 -24.17
CA PRO A 65 1.00 12.60 -24.52
C PRO A 65 1.36 12.02 -25.90
N GLN A 66 1.61 12.87 -26.91
CA GLN A 66 2.05 12.46 -28.25
C GLN A 66 3.49 11.91 -28.32
N ASP A 67 4.27 12.08 -27.26
CA ASP A 67 5.65 11.56 -27.20
C ASP A 67 5.70 10.10 -26.69
N LEU A 68 4.55 9.52 -26.30
CA LEU A 68 4.43 8.15 -25.82
C LEU A 68 4.45 7.14 -26.98
N ASP A 69 5.20 6.06 -26.80
CA ASP A 69 5.25 4.95 -27.75
C ASP A 69 4.05 3.99 -27.55
N ALA A 70 3.57 3.86 -26.31
CA ALA A 70 2.40 3.06 -25.97
C ALA A 70 1.74 3.53 -24.65
N VAL A 71 0.45 3.20 -24.49
CA VAL A 71 -0.26 3.31 -23.21
C VAL A 71 -0.81 1.95 -22.82
N GLY A 72 -0.40 1.40 -21.67
CA GLY A 72 -0.88 0.11 -21.16
C GLY A 72 -2.09 0.29 -20.25
N TYR A 73 -3.26 -0.20 -20.66
CA TYR A 73 -4.46 -0.23 -19.82
C TYR A 73 -4.58 -1.61 -19.16
N SER A 74 -4.56 -1.67 -17.82
CA SER A 74 -4.43 -2.91 -17.04
C SER A 74 -5.70 -3.76 -16.92
N TYR A 75 -6.44 -3.89 -18.02
CA TYR A 75 -7.60 -4.76 -18.14
C TYR A 75 -7.93 -5.02 -19.61
N ASP A 76 -8.16 -6.27 -20.02
CA ASP A 76 -8.56 -6.59 -21.40
C ASP A 76 -10.05 -6.96 -21.51
N PRO A 77 -10.91 -6.10 -22.07
CA PRO A 77 -12.32 -6.40 -22.22
C PRO A 77 -12.63 -7.57 -23.17
N ALA A 78 -11.67 -8.03 -23.98
CA ALA A 78 -11.85 -9.22 -24.83
C ALA A 78 -11.76 -10.54 -24.04
N LEU A 79 -11.15 -10.54 -22.86
CA LEU A 79 -11.03 -11.71 -21.98
C LEU A 79 -12.17 -11.81 -20.96
N ALA A 80 -13.01 -10.78 -20.86
CA ALA A 80 -14.14 -10.76 -19.95
C ALA A 80 -15.23 -11.75 -20.39
N ARG A 81 -15.86 -12.40 -19.42
CA ARG A 81 -17.02 -13.28 -19.64
C ARG A 81 -18.29 -12.66 -19.05
N PRO A 82 -19.48 -13.01 -19.57
CA PRO A 82 -20.74 -12.57 -18.99
C PRO A 82 -20.83 -12.91 -17.49
N VAL A 83 -21.30 -11.96 -16.68
CA VAL A 83 -21.33 -12.07 -15.22
C VAL A 83 -22.13 -13.28 -14.71
N ASP A 84 -23.18 -13.66 -15.43
CA ASP A 84 -24.02 -14.83 -15.16
C ASP A 84 -23.28 -16.15 -15.33
N GLU A 85 -22.27 -16.20 -16.21
CA GLU A 85 -21.39 -17.36 -16.36
C GLU A 85 -20.30 -17.43 -15.27
N LEU A 86 -20.00 -16.31 -14.61
CA LEU A 86 -18.95 -16.20 -13.59
C LEU A 86 -19.44 -16.60 -12.19
N GLY A 87 -20.74 -16.83 -12.00
CA GLY A 87 -21.31 -17.21 -10.72
C GLY A 87 -21.25 -16.12 -9.65
N ILE A 88 -21.05 -14.86 -10.04
CA ILE A 88 -21.01 -13.69 -9.15
C ILE A 88 -22.20 -12.77 -9.43
N ALA A 89 -22.67 -12.06 -8.40
CA ALA A 89 -23.75 -11.09 -8.54
C ALA A 89 -23.20 -9.67 -8.72
N ASP A 90 -23.18 -9.18 -9.96
CA ASP A 90 -22.74 -7.82 -10.27
C ASP A 90 -23.59 -7.17 -11.38
N PRO A 91 -24.67 -6.46 -11.01
CA PRO A 91 -25.60 -5.89 -11.98
C PRO A 91 -24.98 -4.75 -12.82
N TRP A 92 -23.79 -4.26 -12.44
CA TRP A 92 -23.13 -3.14 -13.09
C TRP A 92 -22.00 -3.58 -14.03
N ASP A 93 -21.74 -4.88 -14.14
CA ASP A 93 -20.65 -5.40 -14.97
C ASP A 93 -20.76 -4.95 -16.43
N ARG A 94 -21.96 -4.98 -17.02
CA ARG A 94 -22.18 -4.50 -18.39
C ARG A 94 -21.69 -3.07 -18.60
N LEU A 95 -21.95 -2.19 -17.62
CA LEU A 95 -21.50 -0.79 -17.68
C LEU A 95 -19.98 -0.72 -17.51
N ARG A 96 -19.40 -1.47 -16.55
CA ARG A 96 -17.94 -1.55 -16.38
C ARG A 96 -17.24 -1.99 -17.67
N GLN A 97 -17.73 -3.05 -18.32
CA GLN A 97 -17.17 -3.53 -19.59
C GLN A 97 -17.31 -2.49 -20.71
N LEU A 98 -18.37 -1.67 -20.72
CA LEU A 98 -18.50 -0.56 -21.66
C LEU A 98 -17.40 0.48 -21.43
N TYR A 99 -17.14 0.86 -20.18
CA TYR A 99 -16.06 1.78 -19.86
C TYR A 99 -14.69 1.22 -20.25
N ALA A 100 -14.40 -0.05 -19.97
CA ALA A 100 -13.15 -0.69 -20.39
C ALA A 100 -12.95 -0.63 -21.92
N ARG A 101 -13.99 -0.94 -22.69
CA ARG A 101 -13.94 -0.87 -24.17
C ARG A 101 -13.75 0.55 -24.70
N GLN A 102 -14.25 1.55 -23.99
CA GLN A 102 -14.15 2.97 -24.36
C GLN A 102 -12.95 3.68 -23.72
N ALA A 103 -12.16 2.97 -22.91
CA ALA A 103 -11.01 3.54 -22.22
C ALA A 103 -10.02 4.24 -23.17
N PRO A 104 -9.74 3.74 -24.39
CA PRO A 104 -8.89 4.46 -25.33
C PRO A 104 -9.39 5.86 -25.70
N GLN A 105 -10.71 6.01 -25.91
CA GLN A 105 -11.32 7.29 -26.23
C GLN A 105 -11.31 8.23 -25.01
N PHE A 106 -11.64 7.71 -23.83
CA PHE A 106 -11.63 8.50 -22.61
C PHE A 106 -10.22 8.98 -22.24
N LEU A 107 -9.19 8.16 -22.47
CA LEU A 107 -7.80 8.56 -22.25
C LEU A 107 -7.34 9.61 -23.25
N ALA A 108 -7.76 9.52 -24.52
CA ALA A 108 -7.44 10.53 -25.54
C ALA A 108 -8.07 11.90 -25.20
N GLU A 109 -9.25 11.91 -24.59
CA GLU A 109 -9.88 13.14 -24.09
C GLU A 109 -9.17 13.67 -22.84
N ALA A 110 -8.86 12.80 -21.88
CA ALA A 110 -8.20 13.16 -20.63
C ALA A 110 -6.75 13.65 -20.83
N LEU A 111 -6.06 13.17 -21.87
CA LEU A 111 -4.68 13.52 -22.21
C LEU A 111 -4.60 14.08 -23.63
N PRO A 112 -4.90 15.39 -23.82
CA PRO A 112 -4.92 16.00 -25.15
C PRO A 112 -3.62 15.79 -25.92
N GLY A 113 -3.72 15.19 -27.11
CA GLY A 113 -2.59 14.81 -27.95
C GLY A 113 -2.28 13.31 -27.94
N LEU A 114 -2.89 12.53 -27.05
CA LEU A 114 -2.83 11.07 -27.10
C LEU A 114 -3.74 10.54 -28.21
N GLU A 115 -3.20 9.69 -29.08
CA GLU A 115 -4.02 8.96 -30.04
C GLU A 115 -4.59 7.69 -29.39
N ALA A 116 -5.90 7.46 -29.52
CA ALA A 116 -6.57 6.26 -28.96
C ALA A 116 -5.93 4.94 -29.47
N GLY A 117 -5.39 4.94 -30.69
CA GLY A 117 -4.65 3.82 -31.28
C GLY A 117 -3.32 3.49 -30.61
N THR A 118 -2.87 4.29 -29.65
CA THR A 118 -1.65 4.07 -28.83
C THR A 118 -1.95 3.18 -27.61
N VAL A 119 -3.22 3.06 -27.22
CA VAL A 119 -3.63 2.26 -26.06
C VAL A 119 -3.58 0.77 -26.39
N ARG A 120 -2.99 0.00 -25.48
CA ARG A 120 -2.85 -1.46 -25.52
C ARG A 120 -3.44 -2.02 -24.24
N PHE A 121 -4.33 -2.99 -24.37
CA PHE A 121 -4.86 -3.70 -23.22
C PHE A 121 -3.85 -4.74 -22.73
N VAL A 122 -3.63 -4.76 -21.42
CA VAL A 122 -2.79 -5.76 -20.74
C VAL A 122 -3.70 -6.53 -19.79
N PRO A 123 -3.76 -7.87 -19.86
CA PRO A 123 -4.61 -8.65 -18.96
C PRO A 123 -4.33 -8.32 -17.49
N HIS A 124 -5.36 -8.18 -16.68
CA HIS A 124 -5.29 -7.60 -15.34
C HIS A 124 -4.31 -8.34 -14.43
N HIS A 125 -4.41 -9.67 -14.34
CA HIS A 125 -3.49 -10.45 -13.53
C HIS A 125 -2.07 -10.55 -14.13
N ILE A 126 -1.92 -10.38 -15.44
CA ILE A 126 -0.59 -10.24 -16.05
C ILE A 126 0.05 -8.92 -15.65
N ALA A 127 -0.74 -7.84 -15.57
CA ALA A 127 -0.26 -6.56 -15.07
C ALA A 127 0.16 -6.68 -13.59
N HIS A 128 -0.64 -7.32 -12.73
CA HIS A 128 -0.20 -7.64 -11.36
C HIS A 128 1.10 -8.46 -11.33
N ALA A 129 1.19 -9.53 -12.12
CA ALA A 129 2.37 -10.38 -12.18
C ALA A 129 3.62 -9.59 -12.61
N ALA A 130 3.49 -8.75 -13.66
CA ALA A 130 4.56 -7.93 -14.18
C ALA A 130 5.02 -6.85 -13.19
N SER A 131 4.09 -6.27 -12.41
CA SER A 131 4.42 -5.26 -11.40
C SER A 131 5.33 -5.81 -10.31
N ALA A 132 5.28 -7.12 -10.04
CA ALA A 132 6.18 -7.75 -9.08
C ALA A 132 7.40 -8.40 -9.72
N ALA A 133 7.18 -9.22 -10.74
CA ALA A 133 8.22 -10.03 -11.35
C ALA A 133 9.31 -9.20 -12.03
N TYR A 134 8.98 -8.02 -12.58
CA TYR A 134 9.96 -7.14 -13.22
C TYR A 134 10.47 -6.02 -12.31
N ALA A 135 9.81 -5.76 -11.18
CA ALA A 135 10.24 -4.74 -10.22
C ALA A 135 11.25 -5.27 -9.19
N VAL A 136 11.33 -6.59 -9.01
CA VAL A 136 12.33 -7.22 -8.15
C VAL A 136 13.74 -7.13 -8.75
N ASP A 137 14.75 -7.17 -7.89
CA ASP A 137 16.17 -7.10 -8.26
C ASP A 137 16.57 -8.13 -9.34
N GLY A 138 17.48 -7.73 -10.24
CA GLY A 138 17.78 -8.38 -11.52
C GLY A 138 18.55 -9.70 -11.42
N GLU A 139 19.19 -9.99 -10.28
CA GLU A 139 19.81 -11.30 -10.01
C GLU A 139 18.76 -12.41 -9.73
N ALA A 140 17.47 -12.05 -9.72
CA ALA A 140 16.39 -12.92 -9.26
C ALA A 140 15.55 -13.52 -10.40
N ASP A 141 16.24 -14.07 -11.41
CA ASP A 141 15.67 -14.77 -12.57
C ASP A 141 16.26 -16.20 -12.65
N PRO A 142 15.46 -17.28 -12.71
CA PRO A 142 13.98 -17.31 -12.74
C PRO A 142 13.31 -17.02 -11.41
N SER A 143 12.06 -16.55 -11.46
CA SER A 143 11.23 -16.36 -10.27
C SER A 143 9.82 -16.90 -10.48
N SER A 144 9.28 -17.50 -9.42
CA SER A 144 7.86 -17.83 -9.34
C SER A 144 7.05 -16.60 -8.99
N VAL A 145 5.86 -16.48 -9.56
CA VAL A 145 4.97 -15.31 -9.40
C VAL A 145 3.60 -15.79 -8.95
N LEU A 146 3.11 -15.21 -7.86
CA LEU A 146 1.78 -15.52 -7.32
C LEU A 146 0.97 -14.23 -7.18
N VAL A 147 -0.08 -14.11 -7.99
CA VAL A 147 -1.05 -13.02 -7.94
C VAL A 147 -2.31 -13.51 -7.24
N LEU A 148 -2.73 -12.80 -6.19
CA LEU A 148 -3.93 -13.13 -5.42
C LEU A 148 -4.79 -11.89 -5.25
N ASP A 149 -5.94 -11.89 -5.89
CA ASP A 149 -6.74 -10.70 -6.05
C ASP A 149 -8.23 -10.93 -5.79
N GLY A 150 -9.01 -9.86 -5.76
CA GLY A 150 -10.47 -9.95 -5.73
C GLY A 150 -10.99 -10.53 -7.05
N ARG A 151 -10.70 -9.84 -8.15
CA ARG A 151 -11.22 -10.18 -9.48
C ARG A 151 -10.47 -9.43 -10.59
N GLY A 152 -10.10 -10.15 -11.65
CA GLY A 152 -9.76 -9.58 -12.96
C GLY A 152 -10.92 -9.69 -13.96
N GLU A 153 -10.61 -10.07 -15.19
CA GLU A 153 -11.61 -10.21 -16.27
C GLU A 153 -12.60 -11.36 -15.99
N ALA A 154 -12.08 -12.53 -15.62
CA ALA A 154 -12.84 -13.76 -15.37
C ALA A 154 -12.22 -14.67 -14.28
N THR A 155 -11.09 -14.26 -13.70
CA THR A 155 -10.32 -15.03 -12.71
C THR A 155 -10.07 -14.20 -11.45
N SER A 156 -9.59 -14.81 -10.38
CA SER A 156 -9.18 -14.15 -9.11
C SER A 156 -7.72 -14.40 -8.69
N HIS A 157 -7.02 -15.25 -9.45
CA HIS A 157 -5.66 -15.68 -9.13
C HIS A 157 -4.91 -16.01 -10.42
N LEU A 158 -3.60 -15.78 -10.40
CA LEU A 158 -2.64 -16.25 -11.40
C LEU A 158 -1.38 -16.76 -10.70
N ALA A 159 -0.99 -18.01 -10.97
CA ALA A 159 0.35 -18.52 -10.73
C ALA A 159 1.11 -18.51 -12.06
N ALA A 160 2.30 -17.94 -12.06
CA ALA A 160 3.14 -17.80 -13.25
C ALA A 160 4.62 -17.99 -12.92
N ARG A 161 5.45 -18.10 -13.95
CA ARG A 161 6.90 -18.10 -13.85
C ARG A 161 7.48 -17.02 -14.74
N ARG A 162 8.43 -16.24 -14.20
CA ARG A 162 9.26 -15.34 -14.99
C ARG A 162 10.54 -16.05 -15.39
N VAL A 163 10.87 -15.99 -16.68
CA VAL A 163 12.17 -16.34 -17.24
C VAL A 163 12.59 -15.24 -18.23
N GLY A 164 13.62 -14.47 -17.91
CA GLY A 164 14.02 -13.30 -18.69
C GLY A 164 12.90 -12.26 -18.77
N ALA A 165 12.53 -11.92 -20.01
CA ALA A 165 11.43 -11.01 -20.35
C ALA A 165 10.08 -11.75 -20.53
N THR A 166 10.03 -13.06 -20.30
CA THR A 166 8.80 -13.86 -20.46
C THR A 166 8.13 -14.09 -19.12
N LEU A 167 6.82 -13.87 -19.09
CA LEU A 167 5.93 -14.30 -18.02
C LEU A 167 5.03 -15.42 -18.53
N GLU A 168 5.27 -16.64 -18.05
CA GLU A 168 4.54 -17.86 -18.42
C GLU A 168 3.46 -18.16 -17.38
N PRO A 169 2.16 -18.07 -17.73
CA PRO A 169 1.07 -18.53 -16.87
C PRO A 169 1.12 -20.05 -16.65
N LEU A 170 0.96 -20.49 -15.40
CA LEU A 170 0.97 -21.91 -15.02
C LEU A 170 -0.41 -22.39 -14.56
N ALA A 171 -1.10 -21.57 -13.77
CA ALA A 171 -2.45 -21.84 -13.28
C ALA A 171 -3.18 -20.53 -12.98
N GLY A 172 -4.50 -20.61 -12.89
CA GLY A 172 -5.32 -19.50 -12.45
C GLY A 172 -6.65 -20.00 -11.90
N GLN A 173 -7.29 -19.20 -11.07
CA GLN A 173 -8.58 -19.56 -10.46
C GLN A 173 -9.70 -18.80 -11.15
N GLY A 174 -10.63 -19.54 -11.78
CA GLY A 174 -11.86 -18.96 -12.33
C GLY A 174 -12.82 -18.53 -11.23
N LEU A 175 -13.55 -17.44 -11.46
CA LEU A 175 -14.70 -17.05 -10.65
C LEU A 175 -15.79 -18.13 -10.69
N PRO A 176 -16.57 -18.33 -9.62
CA PRO A 176 -16.75 -17.43 -8.46
C PRO A 176 -15.74 -17.62 -7.32
N HIS A 177 -14.80 -18.55 -7.42
CA HIS A 177 -13.85 -18.78 -6.34
C HIS A 177 -12.84 -17.63 -6.27
N SER A 178 -12.80 -16.92 -5.14
CA SER A 178 -11.86 -15.81 -4.90
C SER A 178 -11.59 -15.65 -3.42
N LEU A 179 -10.32 -15.77 -3.02
CA LEU A 179 -9.90 -15.49 -1.65
C LEU A 179 -10.06 -14.01 -1.30
N GLY A 180 -9.83 -13.12 -2.27
CA GLY A 180 -10.07 -11.68 -2.10
C GLY A 180 -11.54 -11.39 -1.82
N LEU A 181 -12.46 -11.89 -2.64
CA LEU A 181 -13.90 -11.65 -2.44
C LEU A 181 -14.43 -12.29 -1.16
N VAL A 182 -13.96 -13.49 -0.79
CA VAL A 182 -14.29 -14.11 0.51
C VAL A 182 -13.88 -13.20 1.68
N TYR A 183 -12.68 -12.61 1.61
CA TYR A 183 -12.20 -11.71 2.65
C TYR A 183 -12.95 -10.37 2.67
N GLU A 184 -13.35 -9.85 1.50
CA GLU A 184 -14.24 -8.68 1.39
C GLU A 184 -15.64 -8.95 1.97
N GLU A 185 -16.23 -10.10 1.67
CA GLU A 185 -17.54 -10.50 2.21
C GLU A 185 -17.50 -10.61 3.74
N LEU A 186 -16.42 -11.19 4.28
CA LEU A 186 -16.19 -11.18 5.72
C LEU A 186 -16.04 -9.75 6.27
N THR A 187 -15.32 -8.89 5.56
CA THR A 187 -15.13 -7.48 5.94
C THR A 187 -16.48 -6.77 6.05
N GLU A 188 -17.37 -6.96 5.08
CA GLU A 188 -18.74 -6.43 5.11
C GLU A 188 -19.58 -7.05 6.22
N HIS A 189 -19.52 -8.38 6.41
CA HIS A 189 -20.26 -9.09 7.48
C HIS A 189 -19.84 -8.62 8.87
N LEU A 190 -18.56 -8.28 9.04
CA LEU A 190 -18.01 -7.70 10.24
C LEU A 190 -18.27 -6.19 10.32
N GLY A 191 -19.13 -5.59 9.49
CA GLY A 191 -19.53 -4.18 9.60
C GLY A 191 -18.43 -3.19 9.23
N PHE A 192 -17.43 -3.61 8.46
CA PHE A 192 -16.41 -2.74 7.89
C PHE A 192 -16.70 -2.46 6.40
N LEU A 193 -16.01 -1.47 5.83
CA LEU A 193 -16.20 -1.10 4.43
C LEU A 193 -15.47 -2.08 3.49
N ARG A 194 -16.21 -2.83 2.67
CA ARG A 194 -15.62 -3.73 1.65
C ARG A 194 -14.74 -2.98 0.65
N SER A 195 -13.75 -3.68 0.12
CA SER A 195 -12.74 -3.19 -0.81
C SER A 195 -12.03 -1.93 -0.29
N SER A 196 -11.85 -1.84 1.03
CA SER A 196 -11.21 -0.69 1.68
C SER A 196 -10.64 -1.03 3.06
N ASP A 197 -11.39 -1.75 3.91
CA ASP A 197 -11.08 -1.94 5.33
C ASP A 197 -10.66 -3.39 5.69
N GLU A 198 -10.26 -4.21 4.72
CA GLU A 198 -9.81 -5.60 4.92
C GLU A 198 -8.66 -5.67 5.95
N TYR A 199 -7.77 -4.67 5.96
CA TYR A 199 -6.69 -4.58 6.94
C TYR A 199 -7.20 -4.47 8.40
N LYS A 200 -8.46 -4.05 8.62
CA LYS A 200 -9.10 -4.03 9.95
C LYS A 200 -9.48 -5.45 10.38
N VAL A 201 -9.93 -6.29 9.45
CA VAL A 201 -10.18 -7.72 9.72
C VAL A 201 -8.87 -8.42 10.07
N MET A 202 -7.80 -8.12 9.33
CA MET A 202 -6.46 -8.63 9.64
C MET A 202 -5.98 -8.22 11.04
N ALA A 203 -6.23 -6.98 11.46
CA ALA A 203 -5.91 -6.53 12.82
C ALA A 203 -6.84 -7.17 13.87
N LEU A 204 -8.14 -7.30 13.59
CA LEU A 204 -9.10 -7.93 14.50
C LEU A 204 -8.78 -9.41 14.74
N ALA A 205 -8.22 -10.10 13.73
CA ALA A 205 -7.82 -11.50 13.82
C ALA A 205 -6.81 -11.78 14.97
N SER A 206 -5.93 -10.83 15.32
CA SER A 206 -4.98 -11.00 16.42
C SER A 206 -5.62 -10.95 17.82
N HIS A 207 -6.89 -10.55 17.91
CA HIS A 207 -7.67 -10.56 19.16
C HIS A 207 -8.52 -11.84 19.31
N GLY A 208 -8.53 -12.71 18.30
CA GLY A 208 -9.35 -13.90 18.26
C GLY A 208 -8.59 -15.20 18.53
N ARG A 209 -9.35 -16.28 18.64
CA ARG A 209 -8.89 -17.67 18.58
C ARG A 209 -9.52 -18.36 17.38
N PRO A 210 -8.76 -19.17 16.61
CA PRO A 210 -9.27 -19.80 15.40
C PRO A 210 -10.15 -21.02 15.72
N ARG A 211 -11.34 -20.81 16.27
CA ARG A 211 -12.26 -21.88 16.74
C ARG A 211 -13.13 -22.47 15.62
N MET A 212 -13.20 -21.83 14.46
CA MET A 212 -14.16 -22.15 13.38
C MET A 212 -13.51 -22.82 12.16
N LEU A 213 -12.25 -23.27 12.27
CA LEU A 213 -11.46 -23.79 11.16
C LEU A 213 -12.11 -24.96 10.42
N ALA A 214 -12.61 -25.96 11.16
CA ALA A 214 -13.15 -27.18 10.56
C ALA A 214 -14.34 -26.88 9.63
N GLU A 215 -15.20 -25.95 10.02
CA GLU A 215 -16.37 -25.57 9.21
C GLU A 215 -15.96 -24.63 8.06
N LEU A 216 -15.07 -23.64 8.29
CA LEU A 216 -14.61 -22.75 7.22
C LEU A 216 -13.85 -23.47 6.11
N ARG A 217 -13.05 -24.50 6.44
CA ARG A 217 -12.32 -25.32 5.45
C ARG A 217 -13.25 -26.03 4.45
N ARG A 218 -14.53 -26.21 4.78
CA ARG A 218 -15.51 -26.77 3.85
C ARG A 218 -15.82 -25.83 2.69
N TYR A 219 -15.64 -24.52 2.88
CA TYR A 219 -15.94 -23.47 1.90
C TYR A 219 -14.68 -22.81 1.33
N VAL A 220 -13.54 -22.93 2.02
CA VAL A 220 -12.28 -22.32 1.60
C VAL A 220 -11.14 -23.31 1.80
N HIS A 221 -10.59 -23.86 0.71
CA HIS A 221 -9.49 -24.83 0.72
C HIS A 221 -8.79 -24.90 -0.64
N ALA A 222 -7.50 -25.26 -0.66
CA ALA A 222 -6.78 -25.51 -1.91
C ALA A 222 -7.24 -26.83 -2.56
N THR A 223 -7.22 -26.89 -3.89
CA THR A 223 -7.63 -28.09 -4.66
C THR A 223 -6.47 -29.01 -5.01
N GLY A 224 -5.23 -28.61 -4.71
CA GLY A 224 -4.00 -29.40 -4.92
C GLY A 224 -3.45 -29.35 -6.34
N ASP A 225 -4.11 -28.66 -7.26
CA ASP A 225 -3.74 -28.47 -8.66
C ASP A 225 -3.36 -27.02 -9.00
N GLY A 226 -3.06 -26.21 -7.97
CA GLY A 226 -2.79 -24.78 -8.10
C GLY A 226 -4.04 -23.90 -8.04
N GLY A 227 -5.22 -24.50 -7.84
CA GLY A 227 -6.48 -23.79 -7.58
C GLY A 227 -6.94 -23.85 -6.13
N PHE A 228 -8.12 -23.29 -5.88
CA PHE A 228 -8.81 -23.32 -4.60
C PHE A 228 -10.33 -23.21 -4.76
N HIS A 229 -11.05 -23.76 -3.78
CA HIS A 229 -12.42 -23.39 -3.49
C HIS A 229 -12.42 -22.18 -2.54
N GLY A 230 -13.28 -21.19 -2.78
CA GLY A 230 -13.33 -19.97 -1.99
C GLY A 230 -14.53 -19.12 -2.37
N SER A 231 -15.74 -19.59 -2.05
CA SER A 231 -16.99 -18.91 -2.39
C SER A 231 -18.15 -19.41 -1.54
N GLY A 232 -19.19 -18.61 -1.36
CA GLY A 232 -20.45 -19.08 -0.76
C GLY A 232 -20.36 -19.40 0.72
N VAL A 233 -19.49 -18.71 1.47
CA VAL A 233 -19.34 -18.90 2.91
C VAL A 233 -20.59 -18.35 3.62
N PRO A 234 -21.32 -19.15 4.42
CA PRO A 234 -22.54 -18.70 5.09
C PRO A 234 -22.20 -17.94 6.38
N TRP A 235 -21.63 -16.74 6.28
CA TRP A 235 -21.10 -15.97 7.42
C TRP A 235 -22.06 -15.86 8.62
N ALA A 236 -23.36 -15.68 8.35
CA ALA A 236 -24.41 -15.60 9.37
C ALA A 236 -24.58 -16.89 10.22
N GLN A 237 -24.10 -18.03 9.77
CA GLN A 237 -24.10 -19.28 10.54
C GLN A 237 -22.92 -19.37 11.54
N PHE A 238 -21.86 -18.60 11.30
CA PHE A 238 -20.69 -18.54 12.18
C PHE A 238 -20.87 -17.53 13.31
N THR A 239 -21.36 -16.34 12.96
CA THR A 239 -21.63 -15.24 13.90
C THR A 239 -22.64 -14.27 13.31
N GLY A 240 -23.34 -13.51 14.15
CA GLY A 240 -24.26 -12.46 13.69
C GLY A 240 -23.50 -11.38 12.90
N ALA A 241 -24.16 -10.76 11.92
CA ALA A 241 -23.57 -9.63 11.21
C ALA A 241 -23.42 -8.43 12.16
N ARG A 242 -22.28 -7.74 12.11
CA ARG A 242 -22.03 -6.55 12.91
C ARG A 242 -22.49 -5.31 12.16
N ARG A 243 -23.15 -4.37 12.84
CA ARG A 243 -23.38 -3.04 12.29
C ARG A 243 -22.14 -2.15 12.42
N PRO A 244 -21.91 -1.17 11.53
CA PRO A 244 -20.71 -0.32 11.60
C PRO A 244 -20.54 0.45 12.91
N ASP A 245 -21.63 0.83 13.57
CA ASP A 245 -21.69 1.57 14.82
C ASP A 245 -21.62 0.67 16.08
N GLU A 246 -21.63 -0.65 15.90
CA GLU A 246 -21.64 -1.61 16.98
C GLU A 246 -20.23 -2.07 17.35
N ALA A 247 -19.95 -2.20 18.65
CA ALA A 247 -18.71 -2.79 19.13
C ALA A 247 -18.60 -4.25 18.66
N TRP A 248 -17.38 -4.69 18.32
CA TRP A 248 -17.17 -6.09 17.97
C TRP A 248 -17.18 -6.97 19.23
N SER A 249 -17.57 -8.24 19.09
CA SER A 249 -17.60 -9.26 20.13
C SER A 249 -16.43 -10.23 19.99
N GLN A 250 -16.17 -11.05 21.00
CA GLN A 250 -15.14 -12.10 20.89
C GLN A 250 -15.44 -13.08 19.75
N ASP A 251 -16.72 -13.38 19.46
CA ASP A 251 -17.08 -14.26 18.35
C ASP A 251 -16.74 -13.63 16.99
N HIS A 252 -16.86 -12.30 16.85
CA HIS A 252 -16.39 -11.58 15.66
C HIS A 252 -14.86 -11.70 15.50
N ALA A 253 -14.11 -11.54 16.60
CA ALA A 253 -12.65 -11.70 16.57
C ALA A 253 -12.22 -13.13 16.25
N ASP A 254 -12.91 -14.12 16.80
CA ASP A 254 -12.64 -15.54 16.56
C ASP A 254 -12.98 -15.96 15.13
N LEU A 255 -14.04 -15.39 14.54
CA LEU A 255 -14.32 -15.57 13.11
C LEU A 255 -13.22 -14.97 12.25
N ALA A 256 -12.80 -13.71 12.52
CA ALA A 256 -11.71 -13.07 11.81
C ALA A 256 -10.40 -13.88 11.90
N SER A 257 -10.07 -14.36 13.11
CA SER A 257 -8.92 -15.23 13.37
C SER A 257 -9.00 -16.56 12.60
N SER A 258 -10.16 -17.20 12.59
CA SER A 258 -10.38 -18.46 11.87
C SER A 258 -10.26 -18.28 10.35
N ALA A 259 -10.87 -17.22 9.79
CA ALA A 259 -10.80 -16.93 8.36
C ALA A 259 -9.39 -16.51 7.92
N GLN A 260 -8.70 -15.70 8.71
CA GLN A 260 -7.29 -15.35 8.48
C GLN A 260 -6.40 -16.61 8.46
N THR A 261 -6.60 -17.53 9.41
CA THR A 261 -5.84 -18.80 9.45
C THR A 261 -6.11 -19.67 8.23
N VAL A 262 -7.37 -19.78 7.78
CA VAL A 262 -7.72 -20.55 6.58
C VAL A 262 -7.17 -19.92 5.31
N LEU A 263 -7.22 -18.59 5.18
CA LEU A 263 -6.58 -17.87 4.09
C LEU A 263 -5.10 -18.24 4.01
N GLU A 264 -4.38 -18.12 5.11
CA GLU A 264 -2.95 -18.43 5.20
C GLU A 264 -2.61 -19.88 4.85
N GLU A 265 -3.43 -20.85 5.28
CA GLU A 265 -3.27 -22.27 4.93
C GLU A 265 -3.38 -22.48 3.43
N VAL A 266 -4.42 -21.91 2.80
CA VAL A 266 -4.59 -21.99 1.34
C VAL A 266 -3.41 -21.34 0.62
N LEU A 267 -2.92 -20.20 1.10
CA LEU A 267 -1.77 -19.54 0.46
C LEU A 267 -0.51 -20.39 0.56
N LEU A 268 -0.25 -21.03 1.69
CA LEU A 268 0.89 -21.96 1.85
C LEU A 268 0.78 -23.15 0.90
N ASP A 269 -0.43 -23.70 0.71
CA ASP A 269 -0.65 -24.80 -0.23
C ASP A 269 -0.39 -24.37 -1.68
N LEU A 270 -0.88 -23.19 -2.09
CA LEU A 270 -0.64 -22.63 -3.42
C LEU A 270 0.86 -22.36 -3.67
N VAL A 271 1.54 -21.77 -2.68
CA VAL A 271 2.98 -21.52 -2.72
C VAL A 271 3.76 -22.84 -2.82
N SER A 272 3.39 -23.84 -2.04
CA SER A 272 4.03 -25.16 -2.05
C SER A 272 3.84 -25.88 -3.39
N TRP A 273 2.62 -25.82 -3.93
CA TRP A 273 2.32 -26.32 -5.27
C TRP A 273 3.19 -25.62 -6.32
N LEU A 274 3.24 -24.28 -6.31
CA LEU A 274 3.99 -23.49 -7.27
C LEU A 274 5.49 -23.82 -7.22
N HIS A 275 6.08 -23.88 -6.03
CA HIS A 275 7.47 -24.32 -5.86
C HIS A 275 7.70 -25.75 -6.37
N GLY A 276 6.75 -26.66 -6.15
CA GLY A 276 6.80 -28.03 -6.68
C GLY A 276 6.78 -28.09 -8.21
N ARG A 277 6.25 -27.06 -8.88
CA ARG A 277 6.23 -26.95 -10.35
C ARG A 277 7.49 -26.31 -10.92
N THR A 278 8.09 -25.36 -10.22
CA THR A 278 9.16 -24.50 -10.77
C THR A 278 10.54 -24.77 -10.17
N HIS A 279 10.59 -25.17 -8.89
CA HIS A 279 11.81 -25.25 -8.07
C HIS A 279 12.61 -23.94 -7.97
N ASP A 280 11.96 -22.80 -8.21
CA ASP A 280 12.62 -21.50 -8.11
C ASP A 280 12.89 -21.12 -6.65
N ARG A 281 13.93 -20.32 -6.42
CA ARG A 281 14.34 -19.85 -5.08
C ARG A 281 13.59 -18.59 -4.62
N LEU A 282 13.10 -17.80 -5.57
CA LEU A 282 12.38 -16.55 -5.34
C LEU A 282 10.89 -16.71 -5.66
N LEU A 283 10.06 -16.28 -4.71
CA LEU A 283 8.65 -15.98 -4.93
C LEU A 283 8.43 -14.46 -4.98
N THR A 284 7.79 -13.98 -6.03
CA THR A 284 7.25 -12.62 -6.13
C THR A 284 5.73 -12.63 -5.98
N MET A 285 5.16 -11.65 -5.28
CA MET A 285 3.73 -11.58 -5.02
C MET A 285 3.13 -10.20 -5.32
N ALA A 286 1.90 -10.22 -5.85
CA ALA A 286 1.04 -9.05 -6.10
C ALA A 286 -0.44 -9.43 -5.97
N GLY A 287 -1.34 -8.49 -6.26
CA GLY A 287 -2.77 -8.60 -6.01
C GLY A 287 -3.16 -8.13 -4.61
N GLY A 288 -4.40 -7.69 -4.43
CA GLY A 288 -4.85 -7.06 -3.17
C GLY A 288 -4.63 -7.92 -1.92
N VAL A 289 -4.71 -9.25 -2.04
CA VAL A 289 -4.49 -10.18 -0.93
C VAL A 289 -3.01 -10.18 -0.47
N ALA A 290 -2.07 -9.88 -1.37
CA ALA A 290 -0.64 -9.80 -1.04
C ALA A 290 -0.29 -8.60 -0.14
N LEU A 291 -1.24 -7.69 0.15
CA LEU A 291 -1.09 -6.68 1.21
C LEU A 291 -1.27 -7.24 2.63
N ASN A 292 -1.67 -8.52 2.76
CA ASN A 292 -1.81 -9.22 4.03
C ASN A 292 -0.42 -9.64 4.58
N CYS A 293 0.18 -8.75 5.37
CA CYS A 293 1.52 -8.94 5.90
C CYS A 293 1.64 -10.12 6.89
N VAL A 294 0.54 -10.56 7.50
CA VAL A 294 0.52 -11.73 8.38
C VAL A 294 0.70 -12.99 7.55
N ALA A 295 -0.06 -13.12 6.46
CA ALA A 295 0.07 -14.23 5.53
C ALA A 295 1.43 -14.24 4.82
N ASN A 296 1.92 -13.08 4.39
CA ASN A 296 3.25 -12.97 3.78
C ASN A 296 4.37 -13.45 4.71
N SER A 297 4.32 -13.10 5.99
CA SER A 297 5.31 -13.57 6.97
C SER A 297 5.25 -15.07 7.20
N ARG A 298 4.04 -15.64 7.22
CA ARG A 298 3.89 -17.09 7.33
C ARG A 298 4.45 -17.80 6.09
N ILE A 299 4.18 -17.29 4.90
CA ILE A 299 4.77 -17.80 3.64
C ILE A 299 6.30 -17.72 3.67
N ALA A 300 6.87 -16.59 4.11
CA ALA A 300 8.32 -16.42 4.16
C ALA A 300 9.00 -17.33 5.21
N ARG A 301 8.28 -17.71 6.28
CA ARG A 301 8.81 -18.55 7.36
C ARG A 301 8.63 -20.05 7.10
N GLU A 302 7.47 -20.43 6.60
CA GLU A 302 7.03 -21.83 6.49
C GLU A 302 7.04 -22.34 5.04
N GLY A 303 7.05 -21.44 4.07
CA GLY A 303 7.06 -21.78 2.64
C GLY A 303 8.43 -22.29 2.17
N PRO A 304 8.47 -22.95 1.00
CA PRO A 304 9.69 -23.59 0.48
C PRO A 304 10.65 -22.63 -0.24
N PHE A 305 10.31 -21.34 -0.40
CA PHE A 305 11.15 -20.37 -1.11
C PHE A 305 12.20 -19.76 -0.19
N ASP A 306 13.43 -19.58 -0.68
CA ASP A 306 14.50 -18.92 0.08
C ASP A 306 14.24 -17.43 0.28
N ARG A 307 13.54 -16.80 -0.67
CA ARG A 307 13.21 -15.38 -0.65
C ARG A 307 11.78 -15.15 -1.11
N VAL A 308 11.09 -14.26 -0.41
CA VAL A 308 9.77 -13.76 -0.79
C VAL A 308 9.88 -12.25 -0.98
N TRP A 309 9.41 -11.75 -2.11
CA TRP A 309 9.34 -10.33 -2.40
C TRP A 309 7.89 -9.97 -2.75
N VAL A 310 7.40 -8.89 -2.16
CA VAL A 310 6.00 -8.46 -2.34
C VAL A 310 6.02 -7.03 -2.86
N GLN A 311 5.20 -6.74 -3.87
CA GLN A 311 5.09 -5.41 -4.45
C GLN A 311 4.51 -4.41 -3.41
N PRO A 312 5.19 -3.29 -3.06
CA PRO A 312 4.63 -2.29 -2.14
C PRO A 312 3.27 -1.73 -2.55
N ALA A 313 3.03 -1.57 -3.86
CA ALA A 313 1.72 -1.22 -4.41
C ALA A 313 0.97 -2.47 -4.93
N ALA A 314 0.92 -3.56 -4.15
CA ALA A 314 0.39 -4.86 -4.63
C ALA A 314 -1.08 -4.85 -5.06
N GLY A 315 -1.91 -3.92 -4.54
CA GLY A 315 -3.29 -3.75 -5.00
C GLY A 315 -3.39 -3.17 -6.41
N ASP A 316 -4.61 -2.86 -6.85
CA ASP A 316 -4.91 -2.45 -8.23
C ASP A 316 -4.08 -1.29 -8.74
N ALA A 317 -3.68 -0.35 -7.87
CA ALA A 317 -2.79 0.73 -8.24
C ALA A 317 -1.56 0.19 -8.99
N GLY A 318 -0.87 -0.82 -8.45
CA GLY A 318 0.35 -1.38 -9.02
C GLY A 318 0.19 -2.03 -10.39
N THR A 319 -1.04 -2.33 -10.82
CA THR A 319 -1.28 -2.82 -12.19
C THR A 319 -0.96 -1.77 -13.24
N ALA A 320 -1.02 -0.47 -12.91
CA ALA A 320 -0.54 0.59 -13.79
C ALA A 320 0.96 0.41 -14.08
N LEU A 321 1.77 0.25 -13.03
CA LEU A 321 3.21 -0.04 -13.17
C LEU A 321 3.45 -1.34 -13.96
N GLY A 322 2.72 -2.40 -13.62
CA GLY A 322 2.86 -3.68 -14.28
C GLY A 322 2.50 -3.67 -15.77
N ALA A 323 1.46 -2.93 -16.17
CA ALA A 323 1.10 -2.76 -17.58
C ALA A 323 2.20 -2.07 -18.36
N ALA A 324 2.82 -1.02 -17.79
CA ALA A 324 3.96 -0.33 -18.42
C ALA A 324 5.19 -1.24 -18.55
N LEU A 325 5.56 -1.95 -17.47
CA LEU A 325 6.70 -2.87 -17.47
C LEU A 325 6.50 -4.05 -18.42
N ARG A 326 5.26 -4.56 -18.50
CA ARG A 326 4.92 -5.65 -19.43
C ARG A 326 5.11 -5.24 -20.88
N LEU A 327 4.60 -4.08 -21.27
CA LEU A 327 4.77 -3.56 -22.62
C LEU A 327 6.24 -3.22 -22.92
N ALA A 328 6.99 -2.71 -21.93
CA ALA A 328 8.42 -2.46 -22.07
C ALA A 328 9.18 -3.76 -22.39
N ALA A 329 8.92 -4.82 -21.62
CA ALA A 329 9.50 -6.14 -21.84
C ALA A 329 9.10 -6.75 -23.19
N ASP A 330 7.82 -6.68 -23.56
CA ASP A 330 7.31 -7.22 -24.85
C ASP A 330 7.93 -6.49 -26.06
N GLY A 331 8.25 -5.20 -25.93
CA GLY A 331 8.95 -4.44 -26.97
C GLY A 331 10.48 -4.53 -26.92
N GLY A 332 11.03 -5.36 -26.01
CA GLY A 332 12.46 -5.67 -25.95
C GLY A 332 13.31 -4.71 -25.12
N ASP A 333 12.72 -3.79 -24.36
CA ASP A 333 13.48 -2.97 -23.42
C ASP A 333 14.00 -3.86 -22.26
N PRO A 334 15.28 -3.74 -21.88
CA PRO A 334 15.78 -4.37 -20.65
C PRO A 334 15.17 -3.65 -19.44
N VAL A 335 14.21 -4.30 -18.79
CA VAL A 335 13.52 -3.72 -17.63
C VAL A 335 14.42 -3.76 -16.40
N ALA A 336 14.64 -2.60 -15.78
CA ALA A 336 15.39 -2.51 -14.54
C ALA A 336 14.51 -2.71 -13.30
N PRO A 337 15.08 -3.23 -12.21
CA PRO A 337 14.42 -3.31 -10.92
C PRO A 337 13.92 -1.94 -10.45
N MET A 338 12.85 -1.95 -9.67
CA MET A 338 12.35 -0.76 -9.00
C MET A 338 13.28 -0.43 -7.82
N GLY A 339 13.92 0.75 -7.87
CA GLY A 339 14.89 1.18 -6.84
C GLY A 339 14.29 1.46 -5.46
N GLY A 340 12.99 1.78 -5.40
CA GLY A 340 12.27 2.13 -4.18
C GLY A 340 10.81 2.46 -4.48
N ALA A 341 10.02 2.68 -3.43
CA ALA A 341 8.61 3.06 -3.58
C ALA A 341 8.42 4.59 -3.69
N ASP A 342 9.48 5.39 -3.57
CA ASP A 342 9.51 6.86 -3.64
C ASP A 342 9.32 7.38 -5.09
N LEU A 343 8.24 6.94 -5.74
CA LEU A 343 7.96 7.18 -7.15
C LEU A 343 7.01 8.36 -7.41
N GLY A 344 6.43 8.94 -6.36
CA GLY A 344 5.47 10.04 -6.43
C GLY A 344 6.09 11.44 -6.49
N ARG A 345 5.29 12.46 -6.14
CA ARG A 345 5.66 13.88 -6.18
C ARG A 345 6.77 14.20 -5.17
N GLY A 346 7.79 14.92 -5.64
CA GLY A 346 8.81 15.56 -4.81
C GLY A 346 8.70 17.09 -4.89
N TRP A 347 9.24 17.78 -3.89
CA TRP A 347 9.20 19.25 -3.79
C TRP A 347 10.57 19.77 -3.39
N SER A 348 11.02 20.83 -4.04
CA SER A 348 12.26 21.52 -3.66
C SER A 348 12.05 22.41 -2.44
N ASP A 349 13.12 22.67 -1.68
CA ASP A 349 13.08 23.62 -0.57
C ASP A 349 12.54 25.00 -0.98
N ALA A 350 12.84 25.45 -2.19
CA ALA A 350 12.36 26.74 -2.70
C ALA A 350 10.83 26.75 -2.88
N GLU A 351 10.25 25.68 -3.42
CA GLU A 351 8.80 25.54 -3.57
C GLU A 351 8.12 25.43 -2.20
N LEU A 352 8.69 24.65 -1.28
CA LEU A 352 8.16 24.48 0.08
C LEU A 352 8.19 25.79 0.86
N GLU A 353 9.29 26.53 0.81
CA GLU A 353 9.38 27.84 1.48
C GLU A 353 8.39 28.84 0.87
N ALA A 354 8.20 28.82 -0.45
CA ALA A 354 7.23 29.68 -1.13
C ALA A 354 5.80 29.39 -0.66
N TRP A 355 5.43 28.11 -0.48
CA TRP A 355 4.16 27.72 0.12
C TRP A 355 4.00 28.24 1.54
N LEU A 356 5.01 28.05 2.39
CA LEU A 356 4.99 28.52 3.79
C LEU A 356 4.85 30.04 3.88
N LYS A 357 5.59 30.79 3.07
CA LYS A 357 5.50 32.26 2.97
C LYS A 357 4.14 32.72 2.48
N THR A 358 3.62 32.08 1.43
CA THR A 358 2.30 32.40 0.86
C THR A 358 1.17 32.16 1.85
N ALA A 359 1.25 31.07 2.62
CA ALA A 359 0.29 30.74 3.66
C ALA A 359 0.44 31.59 4.94
N GLY A 360 1.49 32.42 5.05
CA GLY A 360 1.77 33.21 6.25
C GLY A 360 2.12 32.35 7.48
N VAL A 361 2.66 31.14 7.27
CA VAL A 361 2.97 30.20 8.34
C VAL A 361 4.36 30.49 8.91
N PRO A 362 4.49 30.81 10.22
CA PRO A 362 5.78 30.98 10.86
C PRO A 362 6.59 29.68 10.79
N HIS A 363 7.80 29.75 10.26
CA HIS A 363 8.66 28.58 10.05
C HIS A 363 10.12 28.90 10.37
N GLU A 364 10.87 27.85 10.67
CA GLU A 364 12.30 27.90 10.96
C GLU A 364 13.05 26.99 9.99
N ARG A 365 14.29 27.35 9.66
CA ARG A 365 15.22 26.46 8.95
C ARG A 365 16.34 26.05 9.91
N PRO A 366 16.21 24.91 10.63
CA PRO A 366 17.26 24.45 11.53
C PRO A 366 18.54 24.11 10.76
N ALA A 367 19.67 24.07 11.46
CA ALA A 367 20.94 23.64 10.88
C ALA A 367 20.91 22.18 10.42
N ASP A 368 20.19 21.32 11.16
CA ASP A 368 19.89 19.94 10.76
C ASP A 368 18.46 19.59 11.19
N VAL A 369 17.60 19.33 10.19
CA VAL A 369 16.19 18.95 10.42
C VAL A 369 16.08 17.58 11.09
N ALA A 370 17.02 16.66 10.86
CA ALA A 370 17.01 15.35 11.49
C ALA A 370 17.22 15.46 13.01
N GLU A 371 18.15 16.32 13.44
CA GLU A 371 18.39 16.60 14.86
C GLU A 371 17.20 17.31 15.52
N ALA A 372 16.63 18.32 14.85
CA ALA A 372 15.48 19.06 15.37
C ALA A 372 14.24 18.15 15.54
N VAL A 373 14.02 17.22 14.61
CA VAL A 373 12.93 16.23 14.70
C VAL A 373 13.23 15.18 15.76
N ALA A 374 14.46 14.67 15.84
CA ALA A 374 14.84 13.70 16.87
C ALA A 374 14.71 14.28 18.28
N GLU A 375 15.02 15.56 18.48
CA GLU A 375 14.77 16.29 19.72
C GLU A 375 13.27 16.35 20.05
N ALA A 376 12.44 16.80 19.10
CA ALA A 376 11.00 16.87 19.31
C ALA A 376 10.40 15.48 19.65
N LEU A 377 10.83 14.43 18.95
CA LEU A 377 10.41 13.06 19.25
C LEU A 377 10.87 12.61 20.64
N ALA A 378 12.09 12.95 21.06
CA ALA A 378 12.58 12.67 22.42
C ALA A 378 11.75 13.39 23.50
N ASP A 379 11.25 14.59 23.20
CA ASP A 379 10.30 15.33 24.02
C ASP A 379 8.85 14.84 23.88
N ASN A 380 8.65 13.66 23.28
CA ASN A 380 7.35 13.00 23.09
C ASN A 380 6.35 13.77 22.20
N ALA A 381 6.86 14.59 21.27
CA ALA A 381 6.06 15.25 20.24
C ALA A 381 5.54 14.25 19.19
N ILE A 382 4.36 14.53 18.63
CA ILE A 382 3.91 13.94 17.36
C ILE A 382 4.42 14.83 16.23
N VAL A 383 5.16 14.23 15.30
CA VAL A 383 5.80 14.93 14.19
C VAL A 383 5.15 14.52 12.87
N ALA A 384 4.62 15.48 12.11
CA ALA A 384 4.33 15.30 10.69
C ALA A 384 5.63 15.46 9.90
N TRP A 385 5.97 14.44 9.11
CA TRP A 385 7.19 14.33 8.34
C TRP A 385 6.86 14.29 6.85
N PHE A 386 7.21 15.37 6.14
CA PHE A 386 6.99 15.57 4.72
C PHE A 386 8.33 15.79 4.03
N GLN A 387 8.90 14.73 3.45
CA GLN A 387 10.25 14.74 2.88
C GLN A 387 10.30 14.06 1.52
N GLY A 388 11.17 14.53 0.62
CA GLY A 388 11.46 13.88 -0.66
C GLY A 388 10.23 13.56 -1.52
N ARG A 389 10.39 12.56 -2.38
CA ARG A 389 9.31 12.03 -3.21
C ARG A 389 8.33 11.21 -2.37
N ALA A 390 7.05 11.29 -2.67
CA ALA A 390 6.03 10.50 -1.99
C ALA A 390 6.10 9.02 -2.37
N GLU A 391 5.68 8.16 -1.43
CA GLU A 391 5.60 6.72 -1.62
C GLU A 391 4.42 6.34 -2.53
N TYR A 392 4.63 5.33 -3.38
CA TYR A 392 3.62 4.68 -4.20
C TYR A 392 3.10 3.42 -3.51
N GLY A 393 1.78 3.36 -3.29
CA GLY A 393 1.12 2.32 -2.52
C GLY A 393 0.59 2.82 -1.17
N PRO A 394 -0.02 1.92 -0.38
CA PRO A 394 -0.85 2.30 0.76
C PRO A 394 -0.08 2.58 2.06
N ARG A 395 1.26 2.42 2.07
CA ARG A 395 2.09 2.53 3.28
C ARG A 395 2.93 3.80 3.21
N ALA A 396 2.97 4.56 4.30
CA ALA A 396 4.00 5.57 4.49
C ALA A 396 5.29 4.90 4.93
N LEU A 397 6.37 5.23 4.25
CA LEU A 397 7.69 4.62 4.38
C LEU A 397 8.74 5.69 4.65
N GLY A 398 8.38 6.72 5.42
CA GLY A 398 9.34 7.74 5.85
C GLY A 398 9.41 8.97 4.93
N HIS A 399 8.43 9.19 4.05
CA HIS A 399 8.34 10.40 3.22
C HIS A 399 7.07 11.21 3.50
N ARG A 400 5.95 10.53 3.76
CA ARG A 400 4.66 11.14 4.17
C ARG A 400 4.15 10.48 5.46
N SER A 401 4.87 10.73 6.55
CA SER A 401 4.71 10.00 7.81
C SER A 401 4.26 10.88 8.98
N LEU A 402 3.48 10.30 9.89
CA LEU A 402 3.37 10.74 11.27
C LEU A 402 4.32 9.90 12.12
N LEU A 403 5.19 10.58 12.85
CA LEU A 403 6.21 10.00 13.70
C LEU A 403 5.90 10.25 15.17
N ALA A 404 6.23 9.29 16.02
CA ALA A 404 6.09 9.42 17.47
C ALA A 404 7.12 8.57 18.21
N HIS A 405 7.32 8.89 19.49
CA HIS A 405 8.19 8.13 20.38
C HIS A 405 7.60 6.74 20.69
N PRO A 406 8.33 5.62 20.50
CA PRO A 406 7.78 4.27 20.69
C PRO A 406 7.69 3.85 22.17
N GLY A 407 8.49 4.48 23.04
CA GLY A 407 8.57 4.16 24.48
C GLY A 407 7.36 4.57 25.32
N HIS A 408 6.37 5.27 24.75
CA HIS A 408 5.18 5.71 25.45
C HIS A 408 3.95 5.01 24.87
N SER A 409 3.33 4.09 25.61
CA SER A 409 2.16 3.34 25.15
C SER A 409 0.99 4.23 24.71
N GLY A 410 0.79 5.38 25.38
CA GLY A 410 -0.23 6.38 25.02
C GLY A 410 -0.07 6.99 23.62
N ASN A 411 1.09 6.85 22.97
CA ASN A 411 1.26 7.35 21.60
C ASN A 411 0.47 6.56 20.56
N LEU A 412 0.14 5.29 20.82
CA LEU A 412 -0.78 4.54 19.97
C LEU A 412 -2.16 5.22 19.92
N GLU A 413 -2.68 5.59 21.10
CA GLU A 413 -3.97 6.27 21.24
C GLU A 413 -3.91 7.66 20.60
N ARG A 414 -2.92 8.50 20.95
CA ARG A 414 -2.76 9.84 20.35
C ARG A 414 -2.71 9.82 18.83
N LEU A 415 -2.00 8.85 18.23
CA LEU A 415 -1.94 8.70 16.77
C LEU A 415 -3.27 8.21 16.17
N ASN A 416 -4.00 7.35 16.88
CA ASN A 416 -5.32 6.91 16.44
C ASN A 416 -6.36 8.06 16.54
N ASP A 417 -6.23 8.95 17.52
CA ASP A 417 -7.06 10.15 17.67
C ASP A 417 -6.82 11.15 16.53
N VAL A 418 -5.55 11.43 16.19
CA VAL A 418 -5.19 12.23 15.00
C VAL A 418 -5.87 11.71 13.74
N LYS A 419 -6.03 10.38 13.65
CA LYS A 419 -6.57 9.69 12.48
C LYS A 419 -8.06 9.37 12.58
N GLY A 420 -8.72 9.75 13.67
CA GLY A 420 -10.14 9.50 13.95
C GLY A 420 -10.57 8.06 13.66
N ARG A 421 -9.79 7.08 14.12
CA ARG A 421 -9.97 5.65 13.81
C ARG A 421 -9.94 4.78 15.07
N GLU A 422 -10.32 3.52 14.92
CA GLU A 422 -10.46 2.58 16.05
C GLU A 422 -9.15 2.34 16.82
N HIS A 423 -9.21 2.27 18.15
CA HIS A 423 -8.02 2.19 19.01
C HIS A 423 -7.20 0.90 18.87
N PHE A 424 -7.78 -0.18 18.32
CA PHE A 424 -7.06 -1.44 18.07
C PHE A 424 -6.17 -1.39 16.81
N ARG A 425 -6.22 -0.31 16.02
CA ARG A 425 -5.41 -0.15 14.81
C ARG A 425 -3.92 -0.03 15.16
N PRO A 426 -3.06 -0.98 14.73
CA PRO A 426 -1.64 -0.90 15.03
C PRO A 426 -0.93 0.23 14.27
N VAL A 427 0.27 0.53 14.72
CA VAL A 427 1.27 1.40 14.07
C VAL A 427 2.56 0.60 13.85
N ALA A 428 3.42 1.06 12.95
CA ALA A 428 4.62 0.32 12.55
C ALA A 428 5.88 0.96 13.16
N PRO A 429 6.89 0.19 13.59
CA PRO A 429 8.19 0.75 13.87
C PRO A 429 9.03 0.92 12.60
N MET A 430 9.80 2.00 12.57
CA MET A 430 10.86 2.24 11.60
C MET A 430 12.21 2.12 12.31
N VAL A 431 13.14 1.38 11.70
CA VAL A 431 14.43 0.99 12.30
C VAL A 431 15.51 0.93 11.23
N LEU A 432 16.76 1.23 11.59
CA LEU A 432 17.88 1.03 10.67
C LEU A 432 18.05 -0.46 10.34
N ALA A 433 18.34 -0.79 9.08
CA ALA A 433 18.48 -2.17 8.61
C ALA A 433 19.49 -2.97 9.46
N GLU A 434 20.64 -2.36 9.79
CA GLU A 434 21.69 -2.97 10.62
C GLU A 434 21.28 -3.22 12.09
N ARG A 435 20.25 -2.51 12.59
CA ARG A 435 19.74 -2.64 13.97
C ARG A 435 18.56 -3.60 14.06
N ALA A 436 17.87 -3.86 12.95
CA ALA A 436 16.60 -4.60 12.92
C ALA A 436 16.71 -5.99 13.56
N GLY A 437 17.73 -6.79 13.18
CA GLY A 437 17.92 -8.16 13.68
C GLY A 437 18.23 -8.26 15.18
N ALA A 438 18.53 -7.15 15.86
CA ALA A 438 18.70 -7.13 17.32
C ALA A 438 17.38 -6.98 18.10
N ILE A 439 16.29 -6.67 17.41
CA ILE A 439 14.99 -6.27 17.96
C ILE A 439 13.87 -7.16 17.44
N PHE A 440 13.93 -7.51 16.15
CA PHE A 440 12.86 -8.18 15.41
C PHE A 440 13.37 -9.48 14.80
N ASP A 441 12.57 -10.54 14.89
CA ASP A 441 12.81 -11.84 14.26
C ASP A 441 11.78 -12.06 13.13
N GLY A 442 12.26 -12.39 11.93
CA GLY A 442 11.47 -12.51 10.71
C GLY A 442 12.22 -12.05 9.45
N PRO A 443 11.52 -11.92 8.30
CA PRO A 443 12.17 -11.62 7.02
C PRO A 443 12.88 -10.26 7.00
N LEU A 444 14.17 -10.25 6.71
CA LEU A 444 14.98 -9.03 6.59
C LEU A 444 15.74 -9.00 5.25
N PRO A 445 15.88 -7.82 4.60
CA PRO A 445 15.28 -6.53 4.99
C PRO A 445 13.76 -6.50 4.77
N SER A 446 13.06 -5.57 5.45
CA SER A 446 11.61 -5.33 5.31
C SER A 446 11.35 -3.84 5.04
N PRO A 447 11.71 -3.32 3.86
CA PRO A 447 11.62 -1.88 3.57
C PRO A 447 10.19 -1.37 3.37
N TYR A 448 9.23 -2.26 3.09
CA TYR A 448 7.88 -1.89 2.62
C TYR A 448 6.76 -2.16 3.62
N MET A 449 7.09 -2.61 4.84
CA MET A 449 6.10 -3.01 5.85
C MET A 449 5.10 -4.09 5.35
N LEU A 450 5.58 -5.04 4.55
CA LEU A 450 4.80 -6.14 3.97
C LEU A 450 4.95 -7.45 4.75
N PHE A 451 5.69 -7.42 5.85
CA PHE A 451 5.92 -8.55 6.75
C PHE A 451 5.73 -8.09 8.21
N VAL A 452 5.23 -9.00 9.05
CA VAL A 452 5.28 -8.93 10.51
C VAL A 452 6.45 -9.73 11.07
N HIS A 453 6.95 -9.31 12.24
CA HIS A 453 8.11 -9.84 12.91
C HIS A 453 7.83 -10.05 14.40
N ASP A 454 8.41 -11.07 15.00
CA ASP A 454 8.38 -11.26 16.45
C ASP A 454 9.27 -10.23 17.13
N VAL A 455 8.74 -9.53 18.14
CA VAL A 455 9.53 -8.57 18.92
C VAL A 455 10.26 -9.32 20.04
N ALA A 456 11.59 -9.20 20.06
CA ALA A 456 12.42 -9.85 21.07
C ALA A 456 11.99 -9.40 22.49
N PRO A 457 11.86 -10.33 23.47
CA PRO A 457 11.22 -10.05 24.76
C PRO A 457 11.76 -8.81 25.49
N ARG A 458 13.08 -8.58 25.46
CA ARG A 458 13.75 -7.43 26.10
C ARG A 458 13.32 -6.06 25.55
N TRP A 459 12.71 -6.02 24.38
CA TRP A 459 12.26 -4.78 23.72
C TRP A 459 10.77 -4.52 23.92
N ARG A 460 9.95 -5.53 24.24
CA ARG A 460 8.48 -5.40 24.28
C ARG A 460 8.02 -4.27 25.21
N GLU A 461 8.62 -4.16 26.39
CA GLU A 461 8.32 -3.09 27.36
C GLU A 461 9.01 -1.75 27.05
N ARG A 462 10.06 -1.76 26.22
CA ARG A 462 10.83 -0.56 25.86
C ARG A 462 10.23 0.21 24.68
N ILE A 463 9.49 -0.47 23.82
CA ILE A 463 8.85 0.10 22.62
C ILE A 463 7.35 -0.24 22.55
N PRO A 464 6.57 -0.13 23.65
CA PRO A 464 5.23 -0.68 23.74
C PRO A 464 4.23 -0.10 22.73
N ALA A 465 4.47 1.10 22.19
CA ALA A 465 3.55 1.73 21.22
C ALA A 465 3.49 0.99 19.87
N VAL A 466 4.52 0.21 19.52
CA VAL A 466 4.65 -0.46 18.22
C VAL A 466 4.54 -1.99 18.32
N VAL A 467 4.28 -2.52 19.52
CA VAL A 467 4.14 -3.96 19.76
C VAL A 467 2.66 -4.31 19.70
N HIS A 468 2.31 -5.23 18.83
CA HIS A 468 0.96 -5.77 18.69
C HIS A 468 0.60 -6.63 19.91
N VAL A 469 -0.69 -6.92 20.07
CA VAL A 469 -1.22 -7.72 21.20
C VAL A 469 -0.65 -9.14 21.28
N ASP A 470 -0.19 -9.70 20.16
CA ASP A 470 0.43 -11.01 20.05
C ASP A 470 1.97 -10.98 20.21
N GLY A 471 2.55 -9.80 20.47
CA GLY A 471 4.00 -9.62 20.62
C GLY A 471 4.76 -9.44 19.31
N THR A 472 4.05 -9.28 18.19
CA THR A 472 4.65 -8.99 16.87
C THR A 472 4.71 -7.48 16.58
N ALA A 473 5.38 -7.09 15.51
CA ALA A 473 5.33 -5.75 14.94
C ALA A 473 5.49 -5.81 13.42
N ARG A 474 4.84 -4.89 12.69
CA ARG A 474 5.00 -4.76 11.23
C ARG A 474 6.03 -3.69 10.92
N ILE A 475 7.25 -4.05 10.55
CA ILE A 475 8.38 -3.12 10.58
C ILE A 475 8.72 -2.52 9.20
N GLN A 476 9.34 -1.34 9.23
CA GLN A 476 10.11 -0.78 8.13
C GLN A 476 11.61 -0.77 8.47
N THR A 477 12.42 -1.47 7.68
CA THR A 477 13.88 -1.31 7.70
C THR A 477 14.32 -0.18 6.80
N VAL A 478 15.20 0.68 7.30
CA VAL A 478 15.76 1.82 6.59
C VAL A 478 17.24 1.55 6.29
N ASP A 479 17.59 1.55 5.01
CA ASP A 479 18.98 1.52 4.58
C ASP A 479 19.56 2.94 4.62
N ALA A 480 20.72 3.10 5.26
CA ALA A 480 21.31 4.43 5.48
C ALA A 480 21.86 5.09 4.21
N ALA A 481 22.19 4.31 3.18
CA ALA A 481 22.66 4.83 1.90
C ALA A 481 21.48 5.28 1.03
N ALA A 482 20.38 4.51 1.03
CA ALA A 482 19.16 4.87 0.32
C ALA A 482 18.43 6.06 0.97
N GLU A 483 18.30 6.06 2.30
CA GLU A 483 17.49 7.03 3.06
C GLU A 483 18.32 7.79 4.12
N PRO A 484 19.31 8.60 3.71
CA PRO A 484 20.28 9.19 4.64
C PRO A 484 19.65 10.18 5.62
N LEU A 485 18.57 10.87 5.24
CA LEU A 485 17.90 11.81 6.14
C LEU A 485 17.13 11.09 7.25
N VAL A 486 16.37 10.05 6.89
CA VAL A 486 15.64 9.22 7.85
C VAL A 486 16.62 8.49 8.77
N ALA A 487 17.72 7.96 8.21
CA ALA A 487 18.76 7.30 8.98
C ALA A 487 19.40 8.23 10.03
N ARG A 488 19.75 9.46 9.66
CA ARG A 488 20.26 10.45 10.61
C ARG A 488 19.26 10.77 11.72
N MET A 489 17.97 10.88 11.39
CA MET A 489 16.92 11.12 12.39
C MET A 489 16.82 9.95 13.37
N LEU A 490 16.81 8.71 12.89
CA LEU A 490 16.80 7.50 13.73
C LEU A 490 18.04 7.45 14.64
N GLN A 491 19.23 7.73 14.11
CA GLN A 491 20.48 7.73 14.88
C GLN A 491 20.48 8.84 15.95
N ALA A 492 20.02 10.04 15.60
CA ALA A 492 19.90 11.15 16.55
C ALA A 492 18.89 10.83 17.65
N PHE A 493 17.78 10.18 17.31
CA PHE A 493 16.79 9.73 18.27
C PHE A 493 17.34 8.64 19.20
N GLU A 494 18.05 7.65 18.66
CA GLU A 494 18.69 6.58 19.45
C GLU A 494 19.73 7.16 20.43
N ARG A 495 20.53 8.15 20.00
CA ARG A 495 21.49 8.83 20.89
C ARG A 495 20.82 9.52 22.09
N ARG A 496 19.62 10.07 21.88
CA ARG A 496 18.87 10.83 22.91
C ARG A 496 18.09 9.93 23.86
N THR A 497 17.54 8.83 23.37
CA THR A 497 16.57 8.01 24.11
C THR A 497 17.07 6.60 24.45
N GLY A 498 18.14 6.15 23.77
CA GLY A 498 18.59 4.77 23.81
C GLY A 498 17.66 3.78 23.09
N LEU A 499 16.69 4.27 22.32
CA LEU A 499 15.73 3.47 21.56
C LEU A 499 16.06 3.50 20.06
N PRO A 500 16.30 2.35 19.41
CA PRO A 500 16.72 2.27 18.00
C PRO A 500 15.55 2.32 17.00
N VAL A 501 14.34 2.67 17.44
CA VAL A 501 13.14 2.65 16.60
C VAL A 501 12.33 3.94 16.79
N VAL A 502 11.58 4.32 15.77
CA VAL A 502 10.60 5.42 15.81
C VAL A 502 9.27 4.91 15.27
N VAL A 503 8.14 5.34 15.84
CA VAL A 503 6.82 5.00 15.30
C VAL A 503 6.67 5.64 13.92
N ASN A 504 6.14 4.91 12.95
CA ASN A 504 5.75 5.40 11.63
C ASN A 504 4.29 4.97 11.33
N THR A 505 3.47 5.94 10.93
CA THR A 505 2.14 5.73 10.36
C THR A 505 1.88 6.76 9.26
N SER A 506 0.91 6.53 8.38
CA SER A 506 0.63 7.46 7.28
C SER A 506 0.24 8.85 7.74
N LEU A 507 0.77 9.88 7.08
CA LEU A 507 0.39 11.27 7.26
C LEU A 507 -0.94 11.54 6.57
N ASN A 508 -2.02 11.37 7.34
CA ASN A 508 -3.38 11.69 6.95
C ASN A 508 -4.28 11.79 8.19
N THR A 509 -5.44 12.42 7.98
CA THR A 509 -6.55 12.45 8.95
C THR A 509 -7.67 11.49 8.52
N ALA A 510 -8.69 11.34 9.36
CA ALA A 510 -9.80 10.40 9.16
C ALA A 510 -10.43 10.52 7.76
N GLY A 511 -10.51 9.40 7.05
CA GLY A 511 -11.15 9.33 5.73
C GLY A 511 -10.40 10.01 4.57
N ARG A 512 -9.23 10.62 4.82
CA ARG A 512 -8.42 11.29 3.79
C ARG A 512 -7.29 10.37 3.31
N PRO A 513 -6.91 10.44 2.01
CA PRO A 513 -5.72 9.76 1.53
C PRO A 513 -4.45 10.38 2.12
N MET A 514 -3.32 9.69 2.01
CA MET A 514 -2.02 10.21 2.43
C MET A 514 -1.75 11.57 1.79
N VAL A 515 -1.24 12.50 2.58
CA VAL A 515 -0.79 13.83 2.15
C VAL A 515 0.23 13.70 1.02
N ASP A 516 0.15 14.58 0.03
CA ASP A 516 1.08 14.59 -1.11
C ASP A 516 1.47 16.01 -1.56
N ASP A 517 0.56 16.97 -1.41
CA ASP A 517 0.81 18.39 -1.66
C ASP A 517 1.19 19.14 -0.35
N PRO A 518 2.07 20.17 -0.40
CA PRO A 518 2.39 21.01 0.76
C PRO A 518 1.13 21.62 1.39
N ARG A 519 0.13 21.96 0.58
CA ARG A 519 -1.16 22.41 1.09
C ARG A 519 -1.85 21.34 1.93
N ASP A 520 -1.84 20.09 1.48
CA ASP A 520 -2.42 18.97 2.25
C ASP A 520 -1.69 18.78 3.58
N ALA A 521 -0.36 18.94 3.59
CA ALA A 521 0.46 18.84 4.80
C ALA A 521 0.10 19.93 5.81
N LEU A 522 -0.09 21.17 5.34
CA LEU A 522 -0.51 22.29 6.18
C LEU A 522 -1.95 22.14 6.69
N GLU A 523 -2.88 21.68 5.85
CA GLU A 523 -4.26 21.38 6.25
C GLU A 523 -4.29 20.27 7.31
N CYS A 524 -3.55 19.18 7.11
CA CYS A 524 -3.40 18.09 8.07
C CYS A 524 -2.80 18.62 9.39
N PHE A 525 -1.69 19.35 9.32
CA PHE A 525 -1.01 19.90 10.48
C PHE A 525 -1.89 20.86 11.27
N GLY A 526 -2.61 21.77 10.60
CA GLY A 526 -3.47 22.75 11.25
C GLY A 526 -4.71 22.13 11.91
N SER A 527 -5.28 21.09 11.31
CA SER A 527 -6.54 20.48 11.75
C SER A 527 -6.40 19.30 12.72
N SER A 528 -5.19 18.86 13.05
CA SER A 528 -4.95 17.70 13.91
C SER A 528 -3.92 18.00 15.01
N PRO A 529 -3.96 17.33 16.19
CA PRO A 529 -3.05 17.62 17.32
C PRO A 529 -1.62 17.10 17.07
N VAL A 530 -0.97 17.65 16.04
CA VAL A 530 0.43 17.39 15.66
C VAL A 530 1.28 18.56 16.16
N ASP A 531 2.37 18.26 16.85
CA ASP A 531 3.17 19.24 17.57
C ASP A 531 4.18 19.97 16.66
N LEU A 532 4.73 19.25 15.67
CA LEU A 532 5.72 19.76 14.73
C LEU A 532 5.48 19.23 13.31
N LEU A 533 5.57 20.10 12.30
CA LEU A 533 5.65 19.72 10.90
C LEU A 533 7.07 19.95 10.40
N ALA A 534 7.75 18.88 10.00
CA ALA A 534 9.01 18.93 9.25
C ALA A 534 8.70 18.79 7.77
N ILE A 535 8.98 19.85 7.01
CA ILE A 535 8.65 19.96 5.58
C ILE A 535 9.88 20.44 4.80
N GLY A 536 10.51 19.51 4.07
CA GLY A 536 11.84 19.76 3.51
C GLY A 536 12.84 20.12 4.60
N SER A 537 13.64 21.16 4.36
CA SER A 537 14.57 21.70 5.37
C SER A 537 13.93 22.57 6.45
N PHE A 538 12.60 22.72 6.48
CA PHE A 538 11.91 23.63 7.40
C PHE A 538 11.16 22.88 8.50
N VAL A 539 11.00 23.55 9.64
CA VAL A 539 10.11 23.12 10.72
C VAL A 539 9.08 24.19 11.06
N VAL A 540 7.86 23.74 11.30
CA VAL A 540 6.75 24.56 11.81
C VAL A 540 6.33 23.99 13.16
N ARG A 541 6.33 24.82 14.20
CA ARG A 541 5.98 24.43 15.56
C ARG A 541 4.58 24.91 15.90
N ARG A 542 3.73 24.00 16.40
CA ARG A 542 2.32 24.29 16.70
C ARG A 542 2.13 25.47 17.65
N GLY A 543 2.90 25.53 18.74
CA GLY A 543 2.83 26.65 19.70
C GLY A 543 2.97 28.00 19.02
N ARG A 544 4.01 28.19 18.21
CA ARG A 544 4.24 29.45 17.47
C ARG A 544 3.17 29.77 16.42
N MET A 545 2.52 28.76 15.85
CA MET A 545 1.46 28.95 14.86
C MET A 545 0.15 29.45 15.48
N PHE A 546 -0.15 29.04 16.72
CA PHE A 546 -1.42 29.36 17.40
C PHE A 546 -1.26 30.29 18.61
N ASP A 547 -0.03 30.70 18.95
CA ASP A 547 0.23 31.71 19.99
C ASP A 547 -0.22 33.10 19.51
N HIS A 548 -1.47 33.46 19.81
CA HIS A 548 -1.94 34.85 19.78
C HIS A 548 -1.51 35.60 21.07
N HIS A 549 -0.20 35.77 21.23
CA HIS A 549 0.33 36.78 22.16
C HIS A 549 1.02 37.89 21.38
N GLY A 550 0.26 38.94 21.05
CA GLY A 550 0.84 40.28 20.86
C GLY A 550 0.50 41.07 19.60
N THR A 551 -0.77 41.47 19.43
CA THR A 551 -1.08 42.81 18.88
C THR A 551 -2.30 43.37 19.64
N GLY A 552 -2.02 44.03 20.75
CA GLY A 552 -3.01 44.66 21.62
C GLY A 552 -2.38 45.51 22.72
N GLY A 553 -1.31 46.25 22.40
CA GLY A 553 -1.06 47.55 23.04
C GLY A 553 -1.92 48.57 22.28
N GLU A 554 -2.54 49.59 22.87
CA GLU A 554 -2.08 50.43 23.97
C GLU A 554 -3.26 50.81 24.87
N ALA A 555 -3.06 50.72 26.19
CA ALA A 555 -3.78 51.56 27.11
C ALA A 555 -3.33 53.02 26.89
N GLN A 556 -4.13 53.80 26.17
CA GLN A 556 -4.06 55.25 26.26
C GLN A 556 -4.73 55.71 27.57
N ARG A 557 -4.06 56.68 28.19
CA ARG A 557 -4.34 57.27 29.50
C ARG A 557 -5.67 58.00 29.56
#